data_AF-A0A2V6CPV7-F1
#
_entry.id   AF-A0A2V6CPV7-F1
#
_cell.length_a   1.000
_cell.length_b   1.000
_cell.length_c   1.000
_cell.angle_alpha   90.00
_cell.angle_beta   90.00
_cell.angle_gamma   90.00
#
_symmetry.space_group_name_H-M   'P 1'
#
loop_
_entity.id
_entity.type
_entity.pdbx_description
1 polymer ?
#
loop_
_entity_poly.entity_id
_entity_poly.type
_entity_poly.pdbx_seq_one_letter_code
_entity_poly.pdbx_strand_id
1 'polypeptide(L)'
;MHTSIAARENLTLIEENYRLWQQNPDSVDSGWSAFFEGFELGNLPQRDGAAASEAREAALQTRVDGLIYAYCSLGHTIARVDPLAERRPQNPLL
;
A
#
# COMPACT_ATOMS: atom_id res chain seq x y z
N MET A 1 0.01 19.00 -11.28
CA MET A 1 1.15 19.47 -10.47
C MET A 1 0.90 20.92 -10.06
N HIS A 2 0.30 21.22 -8.91
CA HIS A 2 0.17 22.60 -8.39
C HIS A 2 -0.08 22.68 -6.87
N THR A 3 0.43 21.74 -6.08
CA THR A 3 0.20 21.72 -4.61
C THR A 3 1.30 22.45 -3.82
N SER A 4 2.42 22.79 -4.45
CA SER A 4 3.63 23.26 -3.75
C SER A 4 3.63 24.75 -3.36
N ILE A 5 2.81 25.60 -4.01
CA ILE A 5 2.83 27.05 -3.76
C ILE A 5 1.89 27.42 -2.60
N ALA A 6 0.69 26.82 -2.55
CA ALA A 6 -0.28 27.04 -1.48
C ALA A 6 0.17 26.51 -0.10
N ALA A 7 1.09 25.53 -0.08
CA ALA A 7 1.66 25.01 1.16
C ALA A 7 2.57 26.04 1.87
N ARG A 8 3.21 26.96 1.13
CA ARG A 8 4.16 27.92 1.71
C ARG A 8 3.47 29.10 2.40
N GLU A 9 2.32 29.55 1.89
CA GLU A 9 1.54 30.63 2.52
C GLU A 9 0.88 30.17 3.82
N ASN A 10 0.50 28.89 3.90
CA ASN A 10 -0.11 28.31 5.10
C ASN A 10 0.90 27.70 6.07
N LEU A 11 2.19 27.71 5.74
CA LEU A 11 3.23 27.04 6.54
C LEU A 11 3.28 27.58 7.96
N THR A 12 3.26 28.91 8.12
CA THR A 12 3.27 29.57 9.42
C THR A 12 2.04 29.19 10.26
N LEU A 13 0.86 29.12 9.63
CA LEU A 13 -0.36 28.70 10.31
C LEU A 13 -0.33 27.23 10.75
N ILE A 14 0.22 26.34 9.91
CA ILE A 14 0.41 24.92 10.24
C ILE A 14 1.39 24.79 11.42
N GLU A 15 2.52 25.51 11.39
CA GLU A 15 3.54 25.50 12.45
C GLU A 15 2.99 26.03 13.79
N GLU A 16 2.23 27.13 13.76
CA GLU A 16 1.59 27.69 14.96
C GLU A 16 0.57 26.74 15.57
N ASN A 17 -0.33 26.18 14.76
CA ASN A 17 -1.31 25.20 15.24
C ASN A 17 -0.64 23.94 15.77
N TYR A 18 0.42 23.47 15.12
CA TYR A 18 1.18 22.32 15.60
C TYR A 18 1.84 22.61 16.96
N ARG A 19 2.41 23.80 17.16
CA ARG A 19 2.97 24.22 18.45
C ARG A 19 1.92 24.34 19.56
N LEU A 20 0.72 24.81 19.24
CA LEU A 20 -0.41 24.86 20.17
C LEU A 20 -0.86 23.44 20.55
N TRP A 21 -1.06 22.59 19.54
CA TRP A 21 -1.42 21.19 19.72
C TRP A 21 -0.41 20.41 20.58
N GLN A 22 0.90 20.61 20.37
CA GLN A 22 1.96 20.01 21.20
C GLN A 22 1.87 20.39 22.69
N GLN A 23 1.37 21.59 23.00
CA GLN A 23 1.17 22.02 24.40
C GLN A 23 -0.13 21.46 24.97
N ASN A 24 -1.20 21.50 24.17
CA ASN A 24 -2.51 20.97 24.54
C ASN A 24 -3.30 20.56 23.27
N PRO A 25 -3.60 19.27 23.06
CA PRO A 25 -4.36 18.80 21.90
C PRO A 25 -5.77 19.41 21.76
N ASP A 26 -6.37 19.84 22.87
CA ASP A 26 -7.70 20.48 22.90
C ASP A 26 -7.66 21.98 22.56
N SER A 27 -6.47 22.55 22.35
CA SER A 27 -6.29 23.98 22.03
C SER A 27 -6.48 24.31 20.54
N VAL A 28 -6.60 23.29 19.69
CA VAL A 28 -6.85 23.42 18.25
C VAL A 28 -8.17 22.73 17.90
N ASP A 29 -8.72 23.07 16.74
CA ASP A 29 -9.92 22.39 16.24
C ASP A 29 -9.69 20.87 16.09
N SER A 30 -10.77 20.10 16.26
CA SER A 30 -10.76 18.63 16.16
C SER A 30 -10.14 18.09 14.87
N GLY A 31 -10.31 18.79 13.73
CA GLY A 31 -9.69 18.42 12.46
C GLY A 31 -8.17 18.57 12.47
N TRP A 32 -7.66 19.66 13.07
CA TRP A 32 -6.23 19.88 13.26
C TRP A 32 -5.63 18.87 14.24
N SER A 33 -6.33 18.60 15.34
CA SER A 33 -5.86 17.64 16.35
C SER A 33 -5.71 16.24 15.78
N ALA A 34 -6.73 15.75 15.06
CA ALA A 34 -6.70 14.44 14.40
C ALA A 34 -5.61 14.36 13.30
N PHE A 35 -5.39 15.45 12.56
CA PHE A 35 -4.34 15.52 11.55
C PHE A 35 -2.94 15.36 12.16
N PHE A 36 -2.63 16.12 13.21
CA PHE A 36 -1.31 16.06 13.86
C PHE A 36 -1.09 14.74 14.58
N GLU A 37 -2.12 14.17 15.20
CA GLU A 37 -2.05 12.82 15.80
C GLU A 37 -1.68 11.76 14.77
N GLY A 38 -2.35 11.76 13.61
CA GLY A 38 -2.03 10.85 12.51
C GLY A 38 -0.64 11.08 11.90
N PHE A 39 -0.20 12.33 11.82
CA PHE A 39 1.13 12.69 11.34
C PHE A 39 2.24 12.18 12.28
N GLU A 40 2.11 12.40 13.59
CA GLU A 40 3.05 11.88 14.59
C GLU A 40 3.09 10.36 14.59
N LEU A 41 1.93 9.70 14.45
CA LEU A 41 1.84 8.24 14.36
C LEU A 41 2.62 7.70 13.14
N GLY A 42 2.58 8.41 12.02
CA GLY A 42 3.33 8.07 10.81
C GLY A 42 4.82 8.47 10.85
N ASN A 43 5.20 9.41 11.71
CA ASN A 43 6.58 9.87 11.90
C ASN A 43 7.35 9.07 12.97
N LEU A 44 6.65 8.18 13.69
CA LEU A 44 7.32 7.18 14.52
C LEU A 44 8.21 6.31 13.63
N PRO A 45 9.45 5.99 14.04
CA PRO A 45 10.27 5.02 13.32
C PRO A 45 9.45 3.76 13.13
N GLN A 46 9.30 3.31 11.87
CA GLN A 46 8.55 2.10 11.50
C GLN A 46 8.91 1.01 12.51
N ARG A 47 7.97 0.66 13.38
CA ARG A 47 8.12 -0.52 14.23
C ARG A 47 8.29 -1.71 13.28
N ASP A 48 9.21 -2.61 13.63
CA ASP A 48 9.76 -3.71 12.81
C ASP A 48 8.77 -4.53 11.96
N GLY A 49 7.45 -4.44 12.22
CA GLY A 49 6.39 -5.09 11.46
C GLY A 49 6.03 -4.47 10.11
N ALA A 50 6.27 -3.18 9.88
CA ALA A 50 5.87 -2.54 8.62
C ALA A 50 6.82 -2.92 7.45
N ALA A 51 8.14 -2.90 7.68
CA ALA A 51 9.12 -3.41 6.73
C ALA A 51 8.95 -4.92 6.47
N ALA A 52 8.56 -5.69 7.49
CA ALA A 52 8.23 -7.11 7.33
C ALA A 52 6.96 -7.34 6.49
N SER A 53 5.96 -6.44 6.59
CA SER A 53 4.77 -6.47 5.73
C SER A 53 5.13 -6.17 4.28
N GLU A 54 5.90 -5.12 4.03
CA GLU A 54 6.37 -4.76 2.69
C GLU A 54 7.19 -5.88 2.03
N ALA A 55 8.11 -6.49 2.77
CA ALA A 55 8.89 -7.63 2.28
C ALA A 55 8.00 -8.84 1.93
N ARG A 56 6.96 -9.10 2.75
CA ARG A 56 5.98 -10.16 2.50
C ARG A 56 5.12 -9.86 1.27
N GLU A 57 4.67 -8.62 1.11
CA GLU A 57 3.91 -8.17 -0.06
C GLU A 57 4.74 -8.28 -1.34
N ALA A 58 6.01 -7.86 -1.31
CA ALA A 58 6.93 -8.00 -2.44
C ALA A 58 7.15 -9.48 -2.83
N ALA A 59 7.28 -10.37 -1.85
CA ALA A 59 7.39 -11.80 -2.09
C ALA A 59 6.10 -12.38 -2.70
N LEU A 60 4.92 -11.92 -2.26
CA LEU A 60 3.65 -12.31 -2.85
C LEU A 60 3.52 -11.80 -4.29
N GLN A 61 3.91 -10.55 -4.57
CA GLN A 61 3.89 -9.99 -5.91
C GLN A 61 4.76 -10.78 -6.88
N THR A 62 5.98 -11.14 -6.46
CA THR A 62 6.87 -11.99 -7.27
C THR A 62 6.23 -13.34 -7.61
N ARG A 63 5.48 -13.94 -6.66
CA ARG A 63 4.76 -15.20 -6.89
C ARG A 63 3.59 -15.03 -7.86
N VAL A 64 2.89 -13.90 -7.81
CA VAL A 64 1.82 -13.55 -8.76
C VAL A 64 2.40 -13.38 -10.17
N ASP A 65 3.51 -12.66 -10.31
CA ASP A 65 4.17 -12.47 -11.60
C ASP A 65 4.62 -13.81 -12.21
N GLY A 66 5.19 -14.69 -11.38
CA GLY A 66 5.53 -16.06 -11.78
C GLY A 66 4.31 -16.89 -12.21
N LEU A 67 3.18 -16.78 -11.51
CA LEU A 67 1.94 -17.44 -11.87
C LEU A 67 1.40 -16.96 -13.23
N ILE A 68 1.39 -15.64 -13.45
CA ILE A 68 0.97 -15.04 -14.72
C ILE A 68 1.85 -15.57 -15.86
N TYR A 69 3.17 -15.52 -15.68
CA TYR A 69 4.11 -16.05 -16.67
C TYR A 69 3.85 -17.53 -16.97
N ALA A 70 3.72 -18.37 -15.94
CA ALA A 70 3.47 -19.80 -16.10
C ALA A 70 2.17 -20.07 -16.88
N TYR A 71 1.08 -19.38 -16.58
CA TYR A 71 -0.19 -19.55 -17.30
C TYR A 71 -0.14 -19.01 -18.73
N CYS A 72 0.58 -17.91 -19.00
CA CYS A 72 0.78 -17.42 -20.37
C CYS A 72 1.59 -18.40 -21.21
N SER A 73 2.64 -19.00 -20.63
CA SER A 73 3.51 -19.94 -21.35
C SER A 73 2.91 -21.34 -21.49
N LEU A 74 2.30 -21.87 -20.42
CA LEU A 74 1.88 -23.27 -20.33
C LEU A 74 0.37 -23.46 -20.22
N GLY A 75 -0.43 -22.41 -20.03
CA GLY A 75 -1.87 -22.53 -19.77
C GLY A 75 -2.64 -23.26 -20.86
N HIS A 76 -2.17 -23.19 -22.11
CA HIS A 76 -2.74 -23.94 -23.23
C HIS A 76 -2.64 -25.47 -23.04
N THR A 77 -1.63 -25.96 -22.31
CA THR A 77 -1.42 -27.40 -22.06
C THR A 77 -2.45 -28.00 -21.10
N ILE A 78 -3.06 -27.15 -20.25
CA ILE A 78 -4.16 -27.54 -19.35
C ILE A 78 -5.50 -27.00 -19.85
N ALA A 79 -5.59 -26.44 -21.06
CA ALA A 79 -6.84 -25.90 -21.58
C ALA A 79 -7.81 -27.04 -21.96
N ARG A 80 -9.09 -26.86 -21.67
CA ARG A 80 -10.14 -27.81 -22.09
C ARG A 80 -10.60 -27.43 -23.50
N VAL A 81 -9.79 -27.78 -24.50
CA VAL A 81 -10.05 -27.48 -25.91
C VAL A 81 -10.68 -28.65 -26.67
N ASP A 82 -10.50 -29.88 -26.18
CA ASP A 82 -11.09 -31.07 -26.78
C ASP A 82 -12.54 -31.25 -26.29
N PRO A 83 -13.55 -31.16 -27.18
CA PRO A 83 -14.96 -31.32 -26.81
C PRO A 83 -15.33 -32.76 -26.46
N LEU A 84 -14.52 -33.75 -26.86
CA LEU A 84 -14.72 -35.16 -26.53
C LEU A 84 -14.07 -35.53 -25.20
N ALA A 85 -13.16 -34.69 -24.69
CA ALA A 85 -12.48 -34.95 -23.43
C ALA A 85 -13.42 -34.78 -22.23
N GLU A 86 -13.54 -35.84 -21.43
CA GLU A 86 -14.31 -35.86 -20.19
C GLU A 86 -13.71 -34.93 -19.13
N ARG A 87 -12.37 -34.80 -19.10
CA ARG A 87 -11.64 -34.04 -18.09
C ARG A 87 -10.59 -33.15 -18.72
N ARG A 88 -10.23 -32.09 -18.00
CA ARG A 88 -9.14 -31.18 -18.36
C ARG A 88 -7.79 -31.91 -18.29
N PRO A 89 -6.88 -31.70 -19.26
CA PRO A 89 -5.52 -32.21 -19.18
C PRO A 89 -4.78 -31.66 -17.95
N GLN A 90 -3.87 -32.45 -17.38
CA GLN A 90 -3.00 -32.05 -16.28
C GLN A 90 -1.58 -31.83 -16.80
N ASN A 91 -0.90 -30.83 -16.25
CA ASN A 91 0.52 -30.59 -16.50
C ASN A 91 1.22 -30.48 -15.14
N PRO A 92 2.22 -31.32 -14.82
CA PRO A 92 2.91 -31.29 -13.53
C PRO A 92 3.67 -29.98 -13.25
N LEU A 93 3.84 -29.13 -14.26
CA LEU A 93 4.47 -27.81 -14.15
C LEU A 93 3.47 -26.68 -13.84
N LEU A 94 2.16 -26.98 -13.76
CA LEU A 94 1.07 -26.05 -13.46
C LEU A 94 0.14 -26.54 -12.34
#